data_AF-U9SVI2-F1
#
_entry.id   AF-U9SVI2-F1
#
_cell.length_a   1.000
_cell.length_b   1.000
_cell.length_c   1.000
_cell.angle_alpha   90.00
_cell.angle_beta   90.00
_cell.angle_gamma   90.00
#
_symmetry.space_group_name_H-M   'P 1'
#
loop_
_entity.id
_entity.type
_entity.pdbx_description
1 polymer ?
#
loop_
_entity_poly.entity_id
_entity_poly.type
_entity_poly.pdbx_seq_one_letter_code
_entity_poly.pdbx_strand_id
1 'polypeptide(L)'
;MTETNSDRENQKNRENQRRQAACKRSRNLKNQNVLKGRNINQQTRQDHERRKIEETYLENDNTDSDSQPTSHSATTLSEEEISMLQDFCIKMDNINYKLCIVCQERIPLLTLVKGTCKRCYYEKNIWGTPKKFSEGNNMHPGEVPNELKGLSEIEEMLIFQVFTVMTVYQLRGEQNGYRGHVINFPQDIQGFTKHLPRDPSSLDVLIIRRQSSNNPTVFRNFTIFLKPYLRMIPFSTSPTTSR
;
A
#
# COMPACT_ATOMS: atom_id res chain seq x y z
N MET A 1 0.62 66.64 17.26
CA MET A 1 0.83 65.49 18.17
C MET A 1 1.68 64.47 17.42
N THR A 2 2.92 64.28 17.85
CA THR A 2 3.90 63.36 17.24
C THR A 2 3.73 61.97 17.84
N GLU A 3 3.42 61.00 16.99
CA GLU A 3 3.23 59.60 17.37
C GLU A 3 4.52 59.04 17.97
N THR A 4 4.45 58.44 19.16
CA THR A 4 5.66 57.98 19.87
C THR A 4 6.13 56.63 19.33
N ASN A 5 7.42 56.31 19.46
CA ASN A 5 7.96 55.01 19.03
C ASN A 5 7.27 53.83 19.73
N SER A 6 6.79 54.01 20.97
CA SER A 6 6.00 53.02 21.71
C SER A 6 4.66 52.73 21.05
N ASP A 7 3.97 53.76 20.54
CA ASP A 7 2.68 53.61 19.85
C ASP A 7 2.85 52.80 18.55
N ARG A 8 3.93 53.04 17.81
CA ARG A 8 4.26 52.30 16.58
C ARG A 8 4.60 50.83 16.84
N GLU A 9 5.33 50.51 17.92
CA GLU A 9 5.61 49.13 18.30
C GLU A 9 4.35 48.39 18.75
N ASN A 10 3.50 49.04 19.55
CA ASN A 10 2.23 48.48 19.99
C ASN A 10 1.30 48.20 18.80
N GLN A 11 1.27 49.06 17.79
CA GLN A 11 0.51 48.85 16.57
C GLN A 11 1.03 47.66 15.76
N LYS A 12 2.36 47.54 15.57
CA LYS A 12 2.99 46.38 14.92
C LYS A 12 2.69 45.07 15.65
N ASN A 13 2.72 45.08 16.98
CA ASN A 13 2.43 43.89 17.79
C ASN A 13 0.97 43.44 17.64
N ARG A 14 0.01 44.38 17.65
CA ARG A 14 -1.41 44.07 17.39
C ARG A 14 -1.61 43.52 15.98
N GLU A 15 -0.92 44.06 14.99
CA GLU A 15 -1.00 43.60 13.61
C GLU A 15 -0.42 42.18 13.45
N ASN A 16 0.71 41.90 14.08
CA ASN A 16 1.33 40.58 14.10
C ASN A 16 0.43 39.53 14.77
N GLN A 17 -0.20 39.88 15.90
CA GLN A 17 -1.16 38.99 16.58
C GLN A 17 -2.38 38.70 15.68
N ARG A 18 -2.92 39.71 14.98
CA ARG A 18 -4.01 39.53 14.00
C ARG A 18 -3.60 38.60 12.86
N ARG A 19 -2.40 38.77 12.30
CA ARG A 19 -1.86 37.91 11.24
C ARG A 19 -1.69 36.46 11.71
N GLN A 20 -1.18 36.25 12.93
CA GLN A 20 -1.06 34.91 13.51
C GLN A 20 -2.42 34.24 13.72
N ALA A 21 -3.41 34.97 14.24
CA ALA A 21 -4.77 34.48 14.43
C ALA A 21 -5.43 34.11 13.09
N ALA A 22 -5.25 34.93 12.05
CA ALA A 22 -5.74 34.64 10.70
C ALA A 22 -5.09 33.38 10.11
N CYS A 23 -3.78 33.20 10.30
CA CYS A 23 -3.06 32.01 9.86
C CYS A 23 -3.57 30.73 10.56
N LYS A 24 -3.80 30.78 11.88
CA LYS A 24 -4.40 29.66 12.64
C LYS A 24 -5.80 29.31 12.13
N ARG A 25 -6.67 30.31 11.90
CA ARG A 25 -8.01 30.09 11.34
C ARG A 25 -7.97 29.44 9.96
N SER A 26 -7.09 29.91 9.07
CA SER A 26 -6.92 29.32 7.74
C SER A 26 -6.46 27.85 7.80
N ARG A 27 -5.51 27.52 8.70
CA ARG A 27 -5.07 26.13 8.92
C ARG A 27 -6.20 25.24 9.42
N ASN A 28 -7.00 25.72 10.38
CA ASN A 28 -8.14 24.96 10.91
C ASN A 28 -9.20 24.70 9.83
N LEU A 29 -9.51 25.69 9.00
CA LEU A 29 -10.46 25.53 7.90
C LEU A 29 -9.95 24.52 6.85
N LYS A 30 -8.66 24.56 6.51
CA LYS A 30 -8.04 23.56 5.62
C LYS A 30 -8.14 22.15 6.20
N ASN A 31 -7.83 21.98 7.49
CA ASN A 31 -7.93 20.68 8.15
C ASN A 31 -9.37 20.16 8.20
N GLN A 32 -10.34 21.04 8.46
CA GLN A 32 -11.76 20.68 8.46
C GLN A 32 -12.24 20.26 7.06
N ASN A 33 -11.79 20.93 6.00
CA ASN A 33 -12.12 20.57 4.62
C ASN A 33 -11.47 19.24 4.20
N VAL A 34 -10.24 18.96 4.64
CA VAL A 34 -9.59 17.65 4.42
C VAL A 34 -10.34 16.53 5.12
N LEU A 35 -10.79 16.73 6.37
CA LEU A 35 -11.59 15.74 7.10
C LEU A 35 -12.95 15.51 6.43
N LYS A 36 -13.64 16.58 6.00
CA LYS A 36 -14.89 16.46 5.23
C LYS A 36 -14.68 15.68 3.92
N GLY A 37 -13.62 15.97 3.17
CA GLY A 37 -13.30 15.25 1.93
C GLY A 37 -13.00 13.77 2.15
N ARG A 38 -12.33 13.41 3.26
CA ARG A 38 -12.10 12.01 3.65
C ARG A 38 -13.40 11.28 4.00
N ASN A 39 -14.29 11.91 4.76
CA ASN A 39 -15.59 11.34 5.12
C ASN A 39 -16.48 11.13 3.88
N ILE A 40 -16.50 12.08 2.94
CA ILE A 40 -17.25 11.94 1.69
C ILE A 40 -16.72 10.75 0.88
N ASN A 41 -15.40 10.63 0.71
CA ASN A 41 -14.81 9.52 -0.04
C ASN A 41 -15.07 8.15 0.63
N GLN A 42 -15.08 8.11 1.97
CA GLN A 42 -15.45 6.91 2.72
C GLN A 42 -16.93 6.52 2.52
N GLN A 43 -17.83 7.51 2.52
CA GLN A 43 -19.26 7.30 2.27
C GLN A 43 -19.49 6.80 0.83
N THR A 44 -18.86 7.43 -0.18
CA THR A 44 -18.98 7.00 -1.58
C THR A 44 -18.51 5.55 -1.78
N ARG A 45 -17.45 5.13 -1.09
CA ARG A 45 -16.97 3.73 -1.13
C ARG A 45 -18.00 2.77 -0.52
N GLN A 46 -18.57 3.11 0.63
CA GLN A 46 -19.61 2.30 1.28
C GLN A 46 -20.88 2.19 0.42
N ASP A 47 -21.29 3.27 -0.23
CA ASP A 47 -22.48 3.27 -1.10
C ASP A 47 -22.26 2.51 -2.41
N HIS A 48 -21.02 2.47 -2.92
CA HIS A 48 -20.68 1.60 -4.06
C HIS A 48 -20.65 0.12 -3.66
N GLU A 49 -20.11 -0.21 -2.48
CA GLU A 49 -20.17 -1.58 -1.95
C GLU A 49 -21.61 -2.05 -1.72
N ARG A 50 -22.48 -1.20 -1.16
CA ARG A 50 -23.91 -1.52 -1.01
C ARG A 50 -24.60 -1.80 -2.33
N ARG A 51 -24.38 -0.96 -3.35
CA ARG A 51 -24.97 -1.17 -4.69
C ARG A 51 -24.51 -2.46 -5.34
N LYS A 52 -23.22 -2.81 -5.24
CA LYS A 52 -22.71 -4.10 -5.73
C LYS A 52 -23.36 -5.28 -5.02
N ILE A 53 -23.56 -5.16 -3.71
CA ILE A 53 -24.21 -6.19 -2.91
C ILE A 53 -25.69 -6.34 -3.30
N GLU A 54 -26.43 -5.23 -3.46
CA GLU A 54 -27.82 -5.24 -3.94
C GLU A 54 -27.96 -5.82 -5.36
N GLU A 55 -27.07 -5.46 -6.30
CA GLU A 55 -27.04 -6.06 -7.65
C GLU A 55 -26.80 -7.58 -7.57
N THR A 56 -25.89 -8.04 -6.70
CA THR A 56 -25.62 -9.47 -6.51
C THR A 56 -26.83 -10.21 -5.92
N TYR A 57 -27.60 -9.58 -5.03
CA TYR A 57 -28.81 -10.21 -4.46
C TYR A 57 -29.95 -10.27 -5.48
N LEU A 58 -30.15 -9.24 -6.29
CA LEU A 58 -31.19 -9.22 -7.34
C LEU A 58 -30.89 -10.17 -8.51
N GLU A 59 -29.62 -10.44 -8.81
CA GLU A 59 -29.21 -11.46 -9.79
C GLU A 59 -29.50 -12.90 -9.30
N ASN A 60 -29.44 -13.15 -7.99
CA ASN A 60 -29.66 -14.49 -7.42
C ASN A 60 -31.15 -14.88 -7.31
N ASP A 61 -32.07 -13.91 -7.18
CA ASP A 61 -33.51 -14.19 -7.08
C ASP A 61 -34.19 -14.53 -8.44
N ASN A 62 -33.48 -14.42 -9.57
CA ASN A 62 -34.01 -14.68 -10.91
C ASN A 62 -33.63 -16.05 -11.51
N THR A 63 -33.14 -17.02 -10.72
CA THR A 63 -32.78 -18.36 -11.22
C THR A 63 -33.52 -19.48 -10.50
N ASP A 64 -34.84 -19.56 -10.75
CA ASP A 64 -35.57 -20.82 -10.70
C ASP A 64 -36.44 -20.93 -11.97
N SER A 65 -35.76 -21.17 -13.09
CA SER A 65 -36.39 -21.65 -14.33
C SER A 65 -35.34 -22.33 -15.20
N ASP A 66 -35.50 -23.65 -15.25
CA ASP A 66 -34.89 -24.64 -16.13
C ASP A 66 -34.50 -24.06 -17.50
N SER A 67 -33.23 -23.70 -17.65
CA SER A 67 -32.65 -23.34 -18.94
C SER A 67 -31.18 -23.75 -18.96
N GLN A 68 -30.83 -24.44 -20.05
CA GLN A 68 -29.56 -25.09 -20.34
C GLN A 68 -28.29 -24.33 -19.89
N PRO A 69 -27.20 -25.07 -19.57
CA PRO A 69 -25.92 -24.46 -19.28
C PRO A 69 -25.42 -23.76 -20.55
N THR A 70 -25.62 -22.45 -20.61
CA THR A 70 -25.00 -21.62 -21.65
C THR A 70 -23.51 -21.61 -21.33
N SER A 71 -22.73 -22.35 -22.11
CA SER A 71 -21.27 -22.27 -22.05
C SER A 71 -20.86 -20.88 -22.54
N HIS A 72 -20.75 -19.92 -21.63
CA HIS A 72 -20.06 -18.68 -21.91
C HIS A 72 -18.58 -19.04 -22.08
N SER A 73 -18.16 -19.26 -23.33
CA SER A 73 -16.75 -19.43 -23.67
C SER A 73 -16.03 -18.16 -23.27
N ALA A 74 -15.21 -18.24 -22.23
CA ALA A 74 -14.31 -17.18 -21.83
C ALA A 74 -13.18 -17.05 -22.86
N THR A 75 -13.45 -16.58 -24.08
CA THR A 75 -12.38 -16.49 -25.11
C THR A 75 -12.70 -15.57 -26.30
N THR A 76 -13.04 -14.31 -26.07
CA THR A 76 -12.71 -13.24 -27.05
C THR A 76 -12.97 -11.89 -26.40
N LEU A 77 -11.90 -11.11 -26.17
CA LEU A 77 -12.03 -9.69 -25.87
C LEU A 77 -12.65 -8.99 -27.08
N SER A 78 -13.55 -8.03 -26.87
CA SER A 78 -14.10 -7.24 -27.96
C SER A 78 -13.01 -6.38 -28.63
N GLU A 79 -13.25 -5.92 -29.85
CA GLU A 79 -12.31 -5.02 -30.54
C GLU A 79 -12.09 -3.72 -29.74
N GLU A 80 -13.12 -3.23 -29.06
CA GLU A 80 -13.04 -2.09 -28.17
C GLU A 80 -12.16 -2.38 -26.94
N GLU A 81 -12.30 -3.56 -26.33
CA GLU A 81 -11.47 -3.97 -25.18
C GLU A 81 -9.99 -4.11 -25.57
N ILE A 82 -9.71 -4.69 -26.74
CA ILE A 82 -8.36 -4.79 -27.28
C ILE A 82 -7.78 -3.40 -27.54
N SER A 83 -8.57 -2.49 -28.13
CA SER A 83 -8.16 -1.10 -28.35
C SER A 83 -7.86 -0.37 -27.03
N MET A 84 -8.71 -0.52 -26.01
CA MET A 84 -8.48 0.05 -24.69
C MET A 84 -7.20 -0.48 -24.03
N LEU A 85 -6.92 -1.79 -24.16
CA LEU A 85 -5.69 -2.40 -23.65
C LEU A 85 -4.45 -1.88 -24.38
N GLN A 86 -4.51 -1.73 -25.70
CA GLN A 86 -3.42 -1.17 -26.50
C GLN A 86 -3.13 0.28 -26.08
N ASP A 87 -4.17 1.11 -25.93
CA ASP A 87 -4.04 2.48 -25.46
C ASP A 87 -3.43 2.57 -24.05
N PHE A 88 -3.82 1.64 -23.16
CA PHE A 88 -3.23 1.54 -21.84
C PHE A 88 -1.74 1.18 -21.91
N CYS A 89 -1.36 0.16 -22.67
CA CYS A 89 0.04 -0.23 -22.85
C CYS A 89 0.86 0.93 -23.41
N ILE A 90 0.38 1.60 -24.47
CA ILE A 90 1.03 2.77 -25.05
C ILE A 90 1.22 3.86 -24.00
N LYS A 91 0.20 4.15 -23.18
CA LYS A 91 0.32 5.15 -22.11
C LYS A 91 1.33 4.75 -21.04
N MET A 92 1.37 3.47 -20.66
CA MET A 92 2.30 2.94 -19.67
C MET A 92 3.75 2.98 -20.17
N ASP A 93 3.98 2.59 -21.42
CA ASP A 93 5.30 2.61 -22.05
C ASP A 93 5.84 4.04 -22.22
N ASN A 94 4.93 5.00 -22.41
CA ASN A 94 5.28 6.42 -22.55
C ASN A 94 5.36 7.18 -21.22
N ILE A 95 5.25 6.52 -20.06
CA ILE A 95 5.46 7.20 -18.77
C ILE A 95 6.89 7.71 -18.68
N ASN A 96 7.04 9.04 -18.63
CA ASN A 96 8.34 9.68 -18.54
C ASN A 96 8.86 9.70 -17.09
N TYR A 97 9.97 8.98 -16.85
CA TYR A 97 10.68 8.93 -15.57
C TYR A 97 11.89 9.88 -15.57
N LYS A 98 11.63 11.17 -15.34
CA LYS A 98 12.70 12.16 -15.15
C LYS A 98 13.36 12.01 -13.78
N LEU A 99 14.67 12.23 -13.72
CA LEU A 99 15.48 12.15 -12.49
C LEU A 99 15.74 13.54 -11.93
N CYS A 100 15.45 13.76 -10.65
CA CYS A 100 15.90 14.98 -9.97
C CYS A 100 17.37 14.87 -9.55
N ILE A 101 18.21 15.84 -9.93
CA ILE A 101 19.64 15.83 -9.57
C ILE A 101 19.92 16.03 -8.06
N VAL A 102 18.95 16.55 -7.29
CA VAL A 102 19.12 16.81 -5.86
C VAL A 102 18.69 15.62 -5.02
N CYS A 103 17.45 15.12 -5.20
CA CYS A 103 16.91 14.03 -4.39
C CYS A 103 17.01 12.66 -5.04
N GLN A 104 17.49 12.57 -6.29
CA GLN A 104 17.56 11.35 -7.09
C GLN A 104 16.24 10.59 -7.24
N GLU A 105 15.10 11.21 -6.91
CA GLU A 105 13.79 10.61 -7.13
C GLU A 105 13.46 10.54 -8.63
N ARG A 106 12.90 9.40 -9.02
CA ARG A 106 12.31 9.12 -10.32
C ARG A 106 10.86 8.72 -10.11
N ILE A 107 9.95 9.64 -10.38
CA ILE A 107 8.52 9.44 -10.19
C ILE A 107 7.85 9.60 -11.55
N PRO A 108 6.80 8.79 -11.87
CA PRO A 108 6.00 9.00 -13.07
C PRO A 108 5.61 10.47 -13.24
N LEU A 109 5.83 11.00 -14.45
CA LEU A 109 5.42 12.37 -14.82
C LEU A 109 6.08 13.47 -13.97
N LEU A 110 7.25 13.20 -13.37
CA LEU A 110 7.98 14.18 -12.58
C LEU A 110 8.33 15.41 -13.43
N THR A 111 7.86 16.59 -13.00
CA THR A 111 8.21 17.86 -13.62
C THR A 111 9.48 18.42 -12.99
N LEU A 112 10.49 18.69 -13.81
CA LEU A 112 11.75 19.30 -13.40
C LEU A 112 11.78 20.78 -13.76
N VAL A 113 12.33 21.59 -12.85
CA VAL A 113 12.73 22.99 -13.07
C VAL A 113 14.24 23.03 -12.94
N LYS A 114 14.95 23.34 -14.04
CA LYS A 114 16.43 23.32 -14.09
C LYS A 114 17.02 22.01 -13.55
N GLY A 115 16.51 20.86 -14.01
CA GLY A 115 16.97 19.53 -13.56
C GLY A 115 16.55 19.11 -12.15
N THR A 116 15.78 19.95 -11.44
CA THR A 116 15.40 19.73 -10.03
C THR A 116 13.88 19.59 -9.89
N CYS A 117 13.39 18.67 -9.05
CA CYS A 117 11.95 18.58 -8.77
C CYS A 117 11.46 19.84 -8.05
N LYS A 118 10.16 20.16 -8.15
CA LYS A 118 9.59 21.35 -7.51
C LYS A 118 9.93 21.45 -6.01
N ARG A 119 9.87 20.32 -5.30
CA ARG A 119 10.20 20.25 -3.86
C ARG A 119 11.62 20.75 -3.59
N CYS A 120 12.61 20.17 -4.27
CA CYS A 120 14.00 20.56 -4.10
C CYS A 120 14.30 21.95 -4.71
N TYR A 121 13.57 22.38 -5.73
CA TYR A 121 13.77 23.70 -6.36
C TYR A 121 13.36 24.84 -5.43
N TYR A 122 12.21 24.70 -4.74
CA TYR A 122 11.69 25.73 -3.82
C TYR A 122 12.23 25.61 -2.39
N GLU A 123 13.00 24.55 -2.09
CA GLU A 123 13.71 24.44 -0.82
C GLU A 123 14.72 25.58 -0.69
N LYS A 124 14.62 26.36 0.40
CA LYS A 124 15.50 27.48 0.65
C LYS A 124 16.91 26.95 0.99
N ASN A 125 17.89 27.41 0.23
CA ASN A 125 19.30 27.20 0.58
C ASN A 125 19.63 28.11 1.77
N ILE A 126 19.62 27.55 2.99
CA ILE A 126 20.16 28.24 4.16
C ILE A 126 21.67 27.98 4.17
N TRP A 127 22.47 29.02 4.37
CA TRP A 127 23.92 28.91 4.35
C TRP A 127 24.39 27.91 5.41
N GLY A 128 25.26 26.99 5.01
CA GLY A 128 25.79 25.93 5.89
C GLY A 128 24.85 24.74 6.11
N THR A 129 23.63 24.72 5.55
CA THR A 129 22.76 23.55 5.64
C THR A 129 22.55 22.89 4.28
N PRO A 130 22.85 21.59 4.14
CA PRO A 130 22.55 20.85 2.93
C PRO A 130 21.03 20.75 2.73
N LYS A 131 20.59 20.51 1.48
CA LYS A 131 19.18 20.25 1.20
C LYS A 131 18.75 18.94 1.85
N LYS A 132 17.52 18.91 2.35
CA LYS A 132 16.98 17.79 3.15
C LYS A 132 17.17 16.44 2.47
N PHE A 133 16.93 16.34 1.17
CA PHE A 133 17.01 15.08 0.42
C PHE A 133 18.27 14.98 -0.44
N SER A 134 19.28 15.80 -0.17
CA SER A 134 20.54 15.76 -0.92
C SER A 134 21.56 14.82 -0.31
N GLU A 135 22.60 14.54 -1.09
CA GLU A 135 23.78 13.77 -0.69
C GLU A 135 24.43 14.38 0.54
N GLY A 136 24.57 15.71 0.57
CA GLY A 136 25.17 16.43 1.69
C GLY A 136 24.41 16.26 3.01
N ASN A 137 23.16 15.77 2.99
CA ASN A 137 22.38 15.44 4.19
C ASN A 137 22.29 13.93 4.45
N ASN A 138 23.11 13.09 3.79
CA ASN A 138 23.10 11.63 3.90
C ASN A 138 21.71 11.00 3.69
N MET A 139 20.88 11.63 2.86
CA MET A 139 19.54 11.16 2.53
C MET A 139 19.49 10.48 1.16
N HIS A 140 20.65 10.29 0.53
CA HIS A 140 20.80 9.38 -0.60
C HIS A 140 21.06 7.97 -0.07
N PRO A 141 20.33 6.95 -0.53
CA PRO A 141 20.56 5.57 -0.11
C PRO A 141 21.92 5.02 -0.57
N GLY A 142 22.64 5.75 -1.43
CA GLY A 142 23.95 5.35 -1.96
C GLY A 142 23.83 4.22 -2.97
N GLU A 143 24.98 3.62 -3.29
CA GLU A 143 24.99 2.38 -4.06
C GLU A 143 24.48 1.23 -3.19
N VAL A 144 23.66 0.35 -3.78
CA VAL A 144 23.24 -0.88 -3.12
C VAL A 144 24.49 -1.74 -2.87
N PRO A 145 24.78 -2.16 -1.62
CA PRO A 145 25.89 -3.05 -1.31
C PRO A 145 25.82 -4.34 -2.13
N ASN A 146 26.96 -4.94 -2.46
CA ASN A 146 27.00 -6.16 -3.29
C ASN A 146 26.21 -7.32 -2.68
N GLU A 147 26.16 -7.38 -1.35
CA GLU A 147 25.44 -8.36 -0.55
C GLU A 147 23.91 -8.25 -0.69
N LEU A 148 23.41 -7.08 -1.10
CA LEU A 148 21.99 -6.79 -1.30
C LEU A 148 21.60 -6.74 -2.78
N LYS A 149 22.51 -7.08 -3.70
CA LYS A 149 22.22 -7.14 -5.13
C LYS A 149 21.62 -8.50 -5.49
N GLY A 150 20.54 -8.50 -6.28
CA GLY A 150 19.98 -9.71 -6.87
C GLY A 150 19.22 -10.61 -5.89
N LEU A 151 18.64 -10.03 -4.84
CA LEU A 151 17.78 -10.77 -3.91
C LEU A 151 16.52 -11.27 -4.64
N SER A 152 16.12 -12.50 -4.32
CA SER A 152 14.80 -13.02 -4.71
C SER A 152 13.69 -12.30 -3.94
N GLU A 153 12.46 -12.35 -4.46
CA GLU A 153 11.28 -11.74 -3.81
C GLU A 153 11.13 -12.20 -2.34
N ILE A 154 11.42 -13.48 -2.07
CA ILE A 154 11.37 -14.04 -0.71
C ILE A 154 12.47 -13.45 0.17
N GLU A 155 13.70 -13.31 -0.33
CA GLU A 155 14.81 -12.72 0.43
C GLU A 155 14.56 -11.24 0.74
N GLU A 156 14.01 -10.48 -0.22
CA GLU A 156 13.57 -9.10 -0.01
C GLU A 156 12.51 -9.03 1.09
N MET A 157 11.51 -9.91 1.07
CA MET A 157 10.49 -10.00 2.12
C MET A 157 11.10 -10.35 3.49
N LEU A 158 12.14 -11.19 3.55
CA LEU A 158 12.81 -11.56 4.80
C LEU A 158 13.58 -10.40 5.41
N ILE A 159 14.23 -9.56 4.61
CA ILE A 159 14.95 -8.37 5.10
C ILE A 159 14.06 -7.13 5.19
N PHE A 160 12.78 -7.22 4.87
CA PHE A 160 11.86 -6.09 4.97
C PHE A 160 11.60 -5.75 6.45
N GLN A 161 11.64 -4.46 6.79
CA GLN A 161 11.38 -3.99 8.17
C GLN A 161 9.90 -4.06 8.57
N VAL A 162 9.03 -4.32 7.60
CA VAL A 162 7.58 -4.26 7.75
C VAL A 162 6.95 -5.51 7.12
N PHE A 163 6.35 -6.34 7.96
CA PHE A 163 5.55 -7.47 7.52
C PHE A 163 4.11 -7.02 7.23
N THR A 164 3.67 -7.14 5.98
CA THR A 164 2.31 -6.74 5.57
C THR A 164 1.37 -7.94 5.59
N VAL A 165 0.24 -7.81 6.28
CA VAL A 165 -0.86 -8.77 6.24
C VAL A 165 -2.01 -8.17 5.45
N MET A 166 -2.42 -8.86 4.38
CA MET A 166 -3.57 -8.50 3.56
C MET A 166 -4.34 -9.75 3.16
N THR A 167 -5.64 -9.61 2.91
CA THR A 167 -6.46 -10.72 2.43
C THR A 167 -6.54 -10.68 0.90
N VAL A 168 -6.00 -11.73 0.28
CA VAL A 168 -6.00 -11.95 -1.17
C VAL A 168 -6.94 -13.11 -1.47
N TYR A 169 -7.74 -12.97 -2.52
CA TYR A 169 -8.70 -13.97 -2.99
C TYR A 169 -8.42 -14.24 -4.46
N GLN A 170 -8.56 -15.49 -4.87
CA GLN A 170 -8.50 -15.86 -6.28
C GLN A 170 -9.87 -15.62 -6.92
N LEU A 171 -9.90 -14.81 -7.97
CA LEU A 171 -11.08 -14.57 -8.79
C LEU A 171 -11.19 -15.65 -9.87
N ARG A 172 -12.37 -15.77 -10.50
CA ARG A 172 -12.53 -16.61 -11.68
C ARG A 172 -11.59 -16.12 -12.79
N GLY A 173 -10.83 -17.03 -13.41
CA GLY A 173 -9.83 -16.71 -14.45
C GLY A 173 -8.40 -16.47 -13.94
N GLU A 174 -8.00 -17.09 -12.82
CA GLU A 174 -6.64 -17.05 -12.26
C GLU A 174 -6.12 -15.67 -11.83
N GLN A 175 -6.97 -14.65 -11.83
CA GLN A 175 -6.62 -13.33 -11.32
C GLN A 175 -6.69 -13.29 -9.80
N ASN A 176 -5.81 -12.52 -9.17
CA ASN A 176 -5.83 -12.28 -7.73
C ASN A 176 -6.47 -10.91 -7.42
N GLY A 177 -7.48 -10.91 -6.55
CA GLY A 177 -8.06 -9.69 -5.99
C GLY A 177 -7.69 -9.54 -4.51
N TYR A 178 -7.73 -8.33 -3.98
CA TYR A 178 -7.59 -8.09 -2.54
C TYR A 178 -8.80 -7.33 -2.01
N ARG A 179 -9.23 -7.63 -0.78
CA ARG A 179 -10.33 -6.91 -0.11
C ARG A 179 -10.09 -6.86 1.39
N GLY A 180 -10.51 -5.75 2.01
CA GLY A 180 -10.45 -5.55 3.45
C GLY A 180 -9.28 -4.67 3.88
N HIS A 181 -8.93 -4.76 5.16
CA HIS A 181 -7.86 -3.96 5.74
C HIS A 181 -6.49 -4.56 5.46
N VAL A 182 -5.52 -3.69 5.20
CA VAL A 182 -4.10 -4.03 5.14
C VAL A 182 -3.47 -3.57 6.44
N ILE A 183 -2.75 -4.47 7.11
CA ILE A 183 -2.10 -4.20 8.40
C ILE A 183 -0.61 -4.42 8.27
N ASN A 184 0.17 -3.43 8.70
CA ASN A 184 1.62 -3.44 8.67
C ASN A 184 2.17 -3.69 10.08
N PHE A 185 2.97 -4.74 10.24
CA PHE A 185 3.64 -5.09 11.49
C PHE A 185 5.14 -4.81 11.38
N PRO A 186 5.80 -4.24 12.41
CA PRO A 186 7.25 -4.18 12.42
C PRO A 186 7.83 -5.60 12.48
N GLN A 187 8.82 -5.88 11.62
CA GLN A 187 9.55 -7.14 11.58
C GLN A 187 10.90 -6.98 12.29
N ASP A 188 11.21 -7.88 13.22
CA ASP A 188 12.52 -7.91 13.86
C ASP A 188 13.55 -8.56 12.93
N ILE A 189 14.32 -7.70 12.27
CA ILE A 189 15.42 -8.10 11.40
C ILE A 189 16.67 -8.48 12.22
N GLN A 190 16.91 -7.77 13.32
CA GLN A 190 18.12 -7.91 14.13
C GLN A 190 18.24 -9.31 14.76
N GLY A 191 17.10 -9.95 15.03
CA GLY A 191 17.08 -11.32 15.54
C GLY A 191 17.65 -12.35 14.56
N PHE A 192 17.44 -12.18 13.24
CA PHE A 192 17.84 -13.21 12.25
C PHE A 192 19.10 -12.89 11.48
N THR A 193 19.48 -11.62 11.34
CA THR A 193 20.72 -11.23 10.68
C THR A 193 21.97 -11.63 11.46
N LYS A 194 21.83 -11.96 12.74
CA LYS A 194 22.92 -12.40 13.61
C LYS A 194 23.26 -13.89 13.44
N HIS A 195 22.31 -14.72 13.04
CA HIS A 195 22.50 -16.17 12.91
C HIS A 195 21.71 -16.70 11.70
N LEU A 196 22.44 -17.05 10.64
CA LEU A 196 21.91 -17.70 9.44
C LEU A 196 22.53 -19.09 9.27
N PRO A 197 21.79 -20.08 8.74
CA PRO A 197 20.33 -20.08 8.51
C PRO A 197 19.52 -20.21 9.81
N ARG A 198 18.27 -19.71 9.83
CA ARG A 198 17.35 -19.96 10.96
C ARG A 198 17.12 -21.46 11.07
N ASP A 199 17.16 -21.97 12.30
CA ASP A 199 16.76 -23.35 12.58
C ASP A 199 15.30 -23.56 12.10
N PRO A 200 15.02 -24.53 11.22
CA PRO A 200 13.65 -24.84 10.79
C PRO A 200 12.67 -25.06 11.95
N SER A 201 13.15 -25.55 13.10
CA SER A 201 12.32 -25.74 14.31
C SER A 201 11.89 -24.43 14.97
N SER A 202 12.58 -23.32 14.68
CA SER A 202 12.26 -21.98 15.17
C SER A 202 11.26 -21.21 14.29
N LEU A 203 10.89 -21.78 13.14
CA LEU A 203 9.95 -21.16 12.21
C LEU A 203 8.50 -21.43 12.65
N ASP A 204 7.70 -20.37 12.75
CA ASP A 204 6.24 -20.46 12.93
C ASP A 204 5.56 -20.92 11.63
N VAL A 205 5.97 -22.07 11.08
CA VAL A 205 5.49 -22.61 9.80
C VAL A 205 4.87 -23.99 10.01
N LEU A 206 3.58 -24.12 9.70
CA LEU A 206 2.87 -25.38 9.61
C LEU A 206 2.87 -25.84 8.15
N ILE A 207 3.52 -26.96 7.86
CA ILE A 207 3.47 -27.60 6.54
C ILE A 207 2.38 -28.68 6.58
N ILE A 208 1.23 -28.41 5.98
CA ILE A 208 0.16 -29.40 5.80
C ILE A 208 0.45 -30.17 4.51
N ARG A 209 0.82 -31.45 4.65
CA ARG A 209 1.06 -32.35 3.53
C ARG A 209 -0.19 -33.16 3.24
N ARG A 210 -0.94 -32.80 2.19
CA ARG A 210 -2.08 -33.61 1.73
C ARG A 210 -1.56 -34.72 0.83
N GLN A 211 -1.74 -35.97 1.26
CA GLN A 211 -1.50 -37.14 0.41
C GLN A 211 -2.66 -37.28 -0.58
N SER A 212 -2.35 -37.52 -1.85
CA SER A 212 -3.37 -37.87 -2.85
C SER A 212 -3.83 -39.30 -2.60
N SER A 213 -5.15 -39.54 -2.57
CA SER A 213 -5.72 -40.89 -2.43
C SER A 213 -5.28 -41.83 -3.55
N ASN A 214 -4.93 -41.28 -4.72
CA ASN A 214 -4.71 -42.06 -5.94
C ASN A 214 -3.22 -42.24 -6.27
N ASN A 215 -2.30 -41.53 -5.59
CA ASN A 215 -0.87 -41.73 -5.77
C ASN A 215 -0.06 -41.26 -4.55
N PRO A 216 0.51 -42.18 -3.75
CA PRO A 216 1.25 -41.84 -2.53
C PRO A 216 2.58 -41.12 -2.81
N THR A 217 3.02 -41.01 -4.08
CA THR A 217 4.22 -40.23 -4.45
C THR A 217 3.93 -38.77 -4.78
N VAL A 218 2.65 -38.42 -4.95
CA VAL A 218 2.23 -37.05 -5.29
C VAL A 218 1.65 -36.38 -4.04
N PHE A 219 2.38 -35.38 -3.53
CA PHE A 219 1.96 -34.59 -2.38
C PHE A 219 1.75 -33.15 -2.79
N ARG A 220 0.71 -32.51 -2.24
CA ARG A 220 0.61 -31.05 -2.22
C ARG A 220 0.97 -30.56 -0.83
N ASN A 221 1.99 -29.73 -0.74
CA ASN A 221 2.38 -29.06 0.49
C ASN A 221 1.64 -27.73 0.56
N PHE A 222 0.95 -27.48 1.66
CA PHE A 222 0.40 -26.17 2.00
C PHE A 222 1.22 -25.61 3.16
N THR A 223 1.86 -24.47 2.94
CA THR A 223 2.69 -23.81 3.95
C THR A 223 1.86 -22.71 4.59
N ILE A 224 1.66 -22.79 5.90
CA ILE A 224 0.82 -21.87 6.66
C ILE A 224 1.65 -21.26 7.79
N PHE A 225 1.59 -19.94 7.98
CA PHE A 225 2.22 -19.31 9.14
C PHE A 225 1.35 -19.48 10.40
N LEU A 226 1.93 -20.01 11.49
CA LEU A 226 1.21 -20.39 12.73
C LEU A 226 0.62 -19.21 13.49
N LYS A 227 1.28 -18.04 13.45
CA LYS A 227 0.86 -16.83 14.19
C LYS A 227 -0.59 -16.38 13.92
N PRO A 228 -1.10 -16.38 12.67
CA PRO A 228 -2.51 -16.09 12.41
C PRO A 228 -3.51 -17.21 12.78
N TYR A 229 -3.11 -18.48 12.82
CA TYR A 229 -4.07 -19.61 12.89
C TYR A 229 -4.41 -20.08 14.32
N LEU A 230 -3.49 -19.94 15.29
CA LEU A 230 -3.75 -20.34 16.68
C LEU A 230 -4.85 -19.50 17.36
N ARG A 231 -5.22 -18.34 16.79
CA ARG A 231 -6.35 -17.52 17.26
C ARG A 231 -7.72 -17.98 16.75
N MET A 232 -7.78 -18.84 15.73
CA MET A 232 -9.01 -19.18 15.01
C MET A 232 -9.51 -20.61 15.24
N ILE A 233 -8.77 -21.47 15.95
CA ILE A 233 -9.22 -22.84 16.23
C ILE A 233 -9.84 -22.88 17.64
N PRO A 234 -11.17 -22.93 17.79
CA PRO A 234 -11.75 -23.39 19.05
C PRO A 234 -11.35 -24.87 19.21
N PHE A 235 -10.79 -25.21 20.38
CA PHE A 235 -10.54 -26.58 20.80
C PHE A 235 -11.85 -27.38 20.76
N SER A 236 -12.11 -28.05 19.63
CA SER A 236 -13.08 -29.15 19.57
C SER A 236 -12.36 -30.40 20.05
N THR A 237 -12.30 -30.56 21.37
CA THR A 237 -12.00 -31.85 22.00
C THR A 237 -13.31 -32.40 22.56
N SER A 238 -13.99 -33.24 21.78
CA SER A 238 -14.91 -34.22 22.35
C SER A 238 -14.13 -35.52 22.61
N PRO A 239 -14.13 -36.05 23.84
CA PRO A 239 -13.56 -37.37 24.09
C PRO A 239 -14.57 -38.43 23.65
N THR A 240 -14.31 -39.09 22.53
CA THR A 240 -14.88 -40.40 22.23
C THR A 240 -14.29 -41.41 23.22
N THR A 241 -15.02 -41.70 24.28
CA THR A 241 -14.77 -42.89 25.09
C THR A 241 -15.62 -44.01 24.51
N SER A 242 -15.00 -44.92 23.77
CA SER A 242 -15.57 -46.22 23.46
C SER A 242 -15.05 -47.25 24.48
N ARG A 243 -15.97 -47.78 25.27
CA ARG A 243 -16.05 -49.20 25.64
C ARG A 243 -17.39 -49.48 26.28
#